data_AF-A0A1E7FQT7-F1
#
_entry.id   AF-A0A1E7FQT7-F1
#
_cell.length_a   1.000
_cell.length_b   1.000
_cell.length_c   1.000
_cell.angle_alpha   90.00
_cell.angle_beta   90.00
_cell.angle_gamma   90.00
#
_symmetry.space_group_name_H-M   'P 1'
#
loop_
_entity.id
_entity.type
_entity.pdbx_description
1 polymer ?
#
loop_
_entity_poly.entity_id
_entity_poly.type
_entity_poly.pdbx_seq_one_letter_code
_entity_poly.pdbx_strand_id
1 'polypeptide(L)'
;MNSFDYQVDIALQCCDMLKNFTRMSLDFQRAVSAKGGIGLVLSTMRRHVNSHSVQDSGFACMRNICLHQDNRLPVQEEGGITTLLTHMAIYLEDAAIQAYGCDALGRLATESENQITIVNDNGIGEVLRSMKEHPGHPGVQDRACFFLLAMTEFSPAVVSMREKDALSVVRDARGRVPAKELAQQRLEALINRLEKEEGSNWFKRK
;
A
#
# COMPACT_ATOMS: atom_id res chain seq x y z
N MET A 1 -5.61 35.63 -1.64
CA MET A 1 -5.31 34.29 -1.09
C MET A 1 -6.52 33.92 -0.26
N ASN A 2 -7.35 33.00 -0.75
CA ASN A 2 -8.66 32.75 -0.13
C ASN A 2 -8.52 31.81 1.07
N SER A 3 -9.51 31.81 1.97
CA SER A 3 -9.49 30.99 3.20
C SER A 3 -9.31 29.49 2.93
N PHE A 4 -9.73 29.02 1.75
CA PHE A 4 -9.53 27.66 1.29
C PHE A 4 -8.04 27.34 1.02
N ASP A 5 -7.33 28.22 0.29
CA ASP A 5 -5.90 28.05 -0.02
C ASP A 5 -5.05 28.05 1.26
N TYR A 6 -5.39 28.92 2.22
CA TYR A 6 -4.71 28.99 3.52
C TYR A 6 -4.86 27.70 4.35
N GLN A 7 -6.01 27.04 4.27
CA GLN A 7 -6.24 25.77 4.97
C GLN A 7 -5.53 24.58 4.30
N VAL A 8 -5.29 24.64 2.99
CA VAL A 8 -4.50 23.63 2.27
C VAL A 8 -3.02 23.80 2.61
N ASP A 9 -2.51 25.04 2.70
CA ASP A 9 -1.11 25.31 3.02
C ASP A 9 -0.73 24.84 4.43
N ILE A 10 -1.56 25.11 5.45
CA ILE A 10 -1.31 24.63 6.82
C ILE A 10 -1.34 23.09 6.86
N ALA A 11 -2.33 22.48 6.19
CA ALA A 11 -2.46 21.03 6.11
C ALA A 11 -1.21 20.39 5.48
N LEU A 12 -0.73 20.95 4.38
CA LEU A 12 0.47 20.50 3.68
C LEU A 12 1.70 20.62 4.59
N GLN A 13 1.91 21.77 5.23
CA GLN A 13 3.03 21.98 6.14
C GLN A 13 3.03 20.98 7.31
N CYS A 14 1.86 20.65 7.86
CA CYS A 14 1.73 19.62 8.90
C CYS A 14 2.10 18.23 8.36
N CYS A 15 1.58 17.84 7.19
CA CYS A 15 1.93 16.57 6.57
C CYS A 15 3.42 16.47 6.23
N ASP A 16 4.03 17.55 5.74
CA ASP A 16 5.46 17.64 5.45
C ASP A 16 6.31 17.50 6.71
N MET A 17 5.91 18.17 7.79
CA MET A 17 6.58 18.08 9.09
C MET A 17 6.54 16.65 9.63
N LEU A 18 5.37 16.02 9.64
CA LEU A 18 5.21 14.64 10.12
C LEU A 18 5.94 13.64 9.21
N LYS A 19 5.90 13.82 7.88
CA LYS A 19 6.69 13.04 6.93
C LYS A 19 8.18 13.11 7.25
N ASN A 20 8.68 14.30 7.56
CA ASN A 20 10.08 14.51 7.92
C ASN A 20 10.44 13.86 9.24
N PHE A 21 9.64 14.04 10.30
CA PHE A 21 9.88 13.40 11.60
C PHE A 21 9.86 11.86 11.52
N THR A 22 8.85 11.30 10.86
CA THR A 22 8.69 9.85 10.72
C THR A 22 9.79 9.20 9.89
N ARG A 23 10.49 9.97 9.04
CA ARG A 23 11.68 9.53 8.30
C ARG A 23 12.93 9.43 9.19
N MET A 24 12.98 10.14 10.32
CA MET A 24 14.20 10.24 11.14
C MET A 24 14.47 9.00 11.98
N SER A 25 13.45 8.41 12.61
CA SER A 25 13.62 7.20 13.43
C SER A 25 12.32 6.45 13.67
N LEU A 26 12.46 5.19 14.08
CA LEU A 26 11.36 4.35 14.57
C LEU A 26 10.68 4.96 15.81
N ASP A 27 11.43 5.61 16.70
CA ASP A 27 10.87 6.27 17.88
C ASP A 27 9.95 7.44 17.51
N PHE A 28 10.32 8.24 16.50
CA PHE A 28 9.45 9.31 16.01
C PHE A 28 8.17 8.76 15.36
N GLN A 29 8.24 7.62 14.68
CA GLN A 29 7.04 6.97 14.13
C GLN A 29 6.07 6.56 15.25
N ARG A 30 6.57 5.96 16.33
CA ARG A 30 5.75 5.63 17.51
C ARG A 30 5.22 6.88 18.20
N ALA A 31 6.06 7.90 18.36
CA ALA A 31 5.67 9.14 19.04
C ALA A 31 4.56 9.89 18.28
N VAL A 32 4.66 9.96 16.95
CA VAL A 32 3.62 10.55 16.09
C VAL A 32 2.30 9.78 16.24
N SER A 33 2.36 8.44 16.22
CA SER A 33 1.19 7.59 16.44
C SER A 33 0.55 7.84 17.82
N ALA A 34 1.34 7.77 18.89
CA ALA A 34 0.89 7.95 20.27
C ALA A 34 0.31 9.34 20.58
N LYS A 35 0.53 10.33 19.70
CA LYS A 35 0.00 11.69 19.83
C LYS A 35 -1.19 11.98 18.89
N GLY A 36 -1.78 10.93 18.29
CA GLY A 36 -2.94 11.07 17.38
C GLY A 36 -2.56 11.51 15.97
N GLY A 37 -1.29 11.42 15.59
CA GLY A 37 -0.81 11.84 14.27
C GLY A 37 -1.38 11.02 13.11
N ILE A 38 -1.71 9.75 13.34
CA ILE A 38 -2.36 8.88 12.33
C ILE A 38 -3.71 9.46 11.92
N GLY A 39 -4.61 9.67 12.89
CA GLY A 39 -5.94 10.24 12.63
C GLY A 39 -5.86 11.63 12.01
N LEU A 40 -4.89 12.46 12.43
CA LEU A 40 -4.65 13.78 11.83
C LEU A 40 -4.24 13.70 10.35
N VAL A 41 -3.28 12.83 10.00
CA VAL A 41 -2.84 12.67 8.61
C VAL A 41 -3.99 12.14 7.75
N LEU A 42 -4.68 11.10 8.20
CA LEU A 42 -5.77 10.48 7.44
C LEU A 42 -6.96 11.44 7.25
N SER A 43 -7.38 12.16 8.30
CA SER A 43 -8.43 13.17 8.18
C SER A 43 -8.04 14.32 7.25
N THR A 44 -6.77 14.73 7.27
CA THR A 44 -6.23 15.76 6.38
C THR A 44 -6.26 15.30 4.93
N MET A 45 -5.80 14.07 4.66
CA MET A 45 -5.88 13.46 3.33
C MET A 45 -7.32 13.41 2.83
N ARG A 46 -8.27 12.95 3.65
CA ARG A 46 -9.70 12.86 3.27
C ARG A 46 -10.31 14.23 2.96
N ARG A 47 -10.02 15.25 3.80
CA ARG A 47 -10.55 16.62 3.60
C ARG A 47 -10.00 17.27 2.34
N HIS A 48 -8.75 16.96 1.99
CA HIS A 48 -8.04 17.55 0.85
C HIS A 48 -7.77 16.51 -0.23
N VAL A 49 -8.77 15.67 -0.52
CA VAL A 49 -8.65 14.55 -1.46
C VAL A 49 -8.22 14.99 -2.86
N ASN A 50 -8.53 16.22 -3.28
CA ASN A 50 -8.16 16.73 -4.61
C ASN A 50 -6.81 17.48 -4.62
N SER A 51 -6.13 17.64 -3.48
CA SER A 51 -4.84 18.32 -3.40
C SER A 51 -3.71 17.31 -3.56
N HIS A 52 -3.10 17.30 -4.75
CA HIS A 52 -1.97 16.41 -5.08
C HIS A 52 -0.84 16.49 -4.04
N SER A 53 -0.39 17.69 -3.68
CA SER A 53 0.70 17.88 -2.71
C SER A 53 0.37 17.31 -1.32
N VAL A 54 -0.89 17.42 -0.88
CA VAL A 54 -1.34 16.84 0.39
C VAL A 54 -1.36 15.33 0.30
N GLN A 55 -1.82 14.77 -0.82
CA GLN A 55 -1.81 13.32 -1.01
C GLN A 55 -0.38 12.77 -1.06
N ASP A 56 0.51 13.35 -1.86
CA ASP A 56 1.91 12.93 -1.93
C ASP A 56 2.57 12.89 -0.54
N SER A 57 2.44 13.99 0.21
CA SER A 57 2.99 14.07 1.57
C SER A 57 2.30 13.15 2.56
N GLY A 58 0.99 12.99 2.46
CA GLY A 58 0.19 12.09 3.28
C GLY A 58 0.59 10.62 3.07
N PHE A 59 0.66 10.17 1.82
CA PHE A 59 1.09 8.81 1.47
C PHE A 59 2.52 8.52 1.91
N ALA A 60 3.44 9.47 1.69
CA ALA A 60 4.83 9.33 2.17
C ALA A 60 4.90 9.22 3.70
N CYS A 61 4.11 10.03 4.43
CA CYS A 61 4.03 9.98 5.88
C CYS A 61 3.45 8.64 6.37
N MET A 62 2.31 8.19 5.82
CA MET A 62 1.69 6.92 6.17
C MET A 62 2.61 5.73 5.91
N ARG A 63 3.31 5.73 4.77
CA ARG A 63 4.33 4.73 4.44
C ARG A 63 5.44 4.68 5.50
N ASN A 64 5.86 5.82 6.03
CA ASN A 64 6.86 5.85 7.10
C ASN A 64 6.29 5.40 8.45
N ILE A 65 5.07 5.80 8.80
CA ILE A 65 4.41 5.38 10.04
C ILE A 65 4.28 3.85 10.10
N CYS A 66 3.89 3.21 8.98
CA CYS A 66 3.73 1.76 8.90
C CYS A 66 5.05 0.97 8.95
N LEU A 67 6.22 1.63 8.91
CA LEU A 67 7.51 0.95 9.11
C LEU A 67 7.58 0.28 10.48
N HIS A 68 7.03 0.95 11.50
CA HIS A 68 6.93 0.42 12.85
C HIS A 68 5.72 -0.51 12.99
N GLN A 69 5.92 -1.72 13.53
CA GLN A 69 4.86 -2.71 13.67
C GLN A 69 3.70 -2.25 14.57
N ASP A 70 4.01 -1.61 15.71
CA ASP A 70 3.01 -1.10 16.66
C ASP A 70 2.02 -0.10 16.05
N ASN A 71 2.33 0.47 14.89
CA ASN A 71 1.45 1.43 14.23
C ASN A 71 0.47 0.77 13.25
N ARG A 72 0.68 -0.49 12.87
CA ARG A 72 -0.09 -1.13 11.79
C ARG A 72 -1.56 -1.37 12.14
N LEU A 73 -1.85 -1.80 13.37
CA LEU A 73 -3.23 -1.93 13.86
C LEU A 73 -3.88 -0.55 14.08
N PRO A 74 -3.23 0.42 14.78
CA PRO A 74 -3.79 1.78 14.88
C PRO A 74 -4.12 2.45 13.54
N VAL A 75 -3.30 2.23 12.50
CA VAL A 75 -3.61 2.73 11.15
C VAL A 75 -4.90 2.11 10.60
N GLN A 76 -5.12 0.80 10.82
CA GLN A 76 -6.37 0.16 10.41
C GLN A 76 -7.56 0.66 11.23
N GLU A 77 -7.43 0.78 12.56
CA GLU A 77 -8.47 1.29 13.46
C GLU A 77 -8.94 2.71 13.09
N GLU A 78 -8.03 3.56 12.60
CA GLU A 78 -8.31 4.92 12.12
C GLU A 78 -8.87 4.97 10.67
N GLY A 79 -9.19 3.82 10.08
CA GLY A 79 -9.71 3.70 8.72
C GLY A 79 -8.65 3.94 7.63
N GLY A 80 -7.38 3.71 7.96
CA GLY A 80 -6.24 3.98 7.07
C GLY A 80 -6.22 3.09 5.84
N ILE A 81 -6.56 1.80 5.95
CA ILE A 81 -6.59 0.87 4.81
C ILE A 81 -7.57 1.38 3.74
N THR A 82 -8.82 1.63 4.11
CA THR A 82 -9.87 2.14 3.22
C THR A 82 -9.50 3.49 2.61
N THR A 83 -8.91 4.38 3.42
CA THR A 83 -8.46 5.70 2.95
C THR A 83 -7.35 5.55 1.91
N LEU A 84 -6.31 4.75 2.17
CA LEU A 84 -5.20 4.54 1.24
C LEU A 84 -5.69 3.92 -0.09
N LEU A 85 -6.55 2.91 -0.04
CA LEU A 85 -7.11 2.27 -1.24
C LEU A 85 -7.96 3.23 -2.08
N THR A 86 -8.86 3.96 -1.43
CA THR A 86 -9.73 4.94 -2.11
C THR A 86 -8.89 6.03 -2.78
N HIS A 87 -7.84 6.52 -2.11
CA HIS A 87 -7.04 7.62 -2.61
C HIS A 87 -6.04 7.14 -3.68
N MET A 88 -5.49 5.92 -3.56
CA MET A 88 -4.77 5.28 -4.67
C MET A 88 -5.66 5.17 -5.91
N ALA A 89 -6.96 4.93 -5.72
CA ALA A 89 -7.86 4.83 -6.85
C ALA A 89 -8.11 6.15 -7.58
N ILE A 90 -8.14 7.27 -6.84
CA ILE A 90 -8.28 8.62 -7.37
C ILE A 90 -7.00 9.06 -8.08
N TYR A 91 -5.83 8.75 -7.50
CA TYR A 91 -4.51 9.09 -8.02
C TYR A 91 -3.89 7.90 -8.77
N LEU A 92 -4.68 7.20 -9.59
CA LEU A 92 -4.22 6.01 -10.30
C LEU A 92 -3.00 6.32 -11.17
N GLU A 93 -2.98 7.48 -11.84
CA GLU A 93 -1.92 7.89 -12.77
C GLU A 93 -0.64 8.37 -12.06
N ASP A 94 -0.63 8.51 -10.73
CA ASP A 94 0.54 8.96 -9.98
C ASP A 94 1.38 7.78 -9.45
N ALA A 95 2.49 7.51 -10.13
CA ALA A 95 3.37 6.40 -9.78
C ALA A 95 3.97 6.47 -8.36
N ALA A 96 4.16 7.67 -7.80
CA ALA A 96 4.73 7.85 -6.47
C ALA A 96 3.70 7.50 -5.39
N ILE A 97 2.47 8.02 -5.51
CA ILE A 97 1.34 7.67 -4.64
C ILE A 97 1.07 6.17 -4.71
N GLN A 98 1.04 5.59 -5.92
CA GLN A 98 0.89 4.15 -6.11
C GLN A 98 1.99 3.37 -5.37
N ALA A 99 3.26 3.75 -5.54
CA ALA A 99 4.36 3.08 -4.87
C ALA A 99 4.28 3.20 -3.35
N TYR A 100 4.02 4.40 -2.80
CA TYR A 100 3.88 4.59 -1.35
C TYR A 100 2.70 3.81 -0.78
N GLY A 101 1.56 3.82 -1.48
CA GLY A 101 0.37 3.06 -1.11
C GLY A 101 0.64 1.55 -1.05
N CYS A 102 1.28 0.98 -2.08
CA CYS A 102 1.67 -0.43 -2.07
C CYS A 102 2.66 -0.77 -0.94
N ASP A 103 3.63 0.09 -0.62
CA ASP A 103 4.55 -0.12 0.53
C ASP A 103 3.77 -0.16 1.85
N ALA A 104 2.91 0.85 2.06
CA ALA A 104 2.13 0.99 3.28
C ALA A 104 1.18 -0.20 3.46
N LEU A 105 0.42 -0.56 2.41
CA LEU A 105 -0.47 -1.72 2.42
C LEU A 105 0.30 -3.03 2.65
N GLY A 106 1.47 -3.21 2.02
CA GLY A 106 2.29 -4.41 2.23
C GLY A 106 2.79 -4.55 3.66
N ARG A 107 3.03 -3.43 4.36
CA ARG A 107 3.36 -3.42 5.79
C ARG A 107 2.14 -3.70 6.64
N LEU A 108 0.98 -3.14 6.31
CA LEU A 108 -0.25 -3.40 7.04
C LEU A 108 -0.66 -4.87 6.91
N ALA A 109 -0.46 -5.47 5.74
CA ALA A 109 -0.75 -6.87 5.42
C ALA A 109 0.05 -7.91 6.21
N THR A 110 1.06 -7.50 7.00
CA THR A 110 1.77 -8.44 7.89
C THR A 110 1.01 -8.73 9.18
N GLU A 111 -0.05 -7.99 9.48
CA GLU A 111 -0.97 -8.25 10.59
C GLU A 111 -2.22 -8.98 10.07
N SER A 112 -2.60 -10.09 10.69
CA SER A 112 -3.71 -10.95 10.25
C SER A 112 -5.05 -10.21 10.16
N GLU A 113 -5.33 -9.33 11.10
CA GLU A 113 -6.54 -8.53 11.21
C GLU A 113 -6.66 -7.58 10.01
N ASN A 114 -5.55 -6.98 9.61
CA ASN A 114 -5.50 -6.09 8.46
C ASN A 114 -5.72 -6.83 7.14
N GLN A 115 -5.26 -8.08 7.03
CA GLN A 115 -5.47 -8.89 5.81
C GLN A 115 -6.95 -9.09 5.51
N ILE A 116 -7.79 -9.25 6.54
CA ILE A 116 -9.25 -9.37 6.40
C ILE A 116 -9.82 -8.07 5.81
N THR A 117 -9.48 -6.92 6.41
CA THR A 117 -9.94 -5.60 5.92
C THR A 117 -9.46 -5.34 4.49
N ILE A 118 -8.20 -5.66 4.17
CA ILE A 118 -7.63 -5.49 2.83
C ILE A 118 -8.41 -6.28 1.78
N VAL A 119 -8.78 -7.53 2.07
CA VAL A 119 -9.56 -8.35 1.13
C VAL A 119 -10.98 -7.79 0.97
N ASN A 120 -11.63 -7.43 2.07
CA ASN A 120 -12.98 -6.88 2.06
C ASN A 120 -13.06 -5.56 1.28
N ASP A 121 -12.02 -4.72 1.38
CA ASP A 121 -11.92 -3.43 0.67
C ASP A 121 -11.37 -3.57 -0.76
N ASN A 122 -11.31 -4.80 -1.32
CA ASN A 122 -10.80 -5.09 -2.67
C ASN A 122 -9.34 -4.65 -2.89
N GLY A 123 -8.51 -4.63 -1.85
CA GLY A 123 -7.13 -4.14 -1.92
C GLY A 123 -6.24 -4.89 -2.92
N ILE A 124 -6.48 -6.19 -3.11
CA ILE A 124 -5.77 -6.99 -4.13
C ILE A 124 -6.08 -6.47 -5.54
N GLY A 125 -7.34 -6.14 -5.82
CA GLY A 125 -7.73 -5.59 -7.11
C GLY A 125 -7.08 -4.23 -7.38
N GLU A 126 -7.06 -3.35 -6.38
CA GLU A 126 -6.44 -2.03 -6.51
C GLU A 126 -4.93 -2.11 -6.73
N VAL A 127 -4.22 -3.00 -6.03
CA VAL A 127 -2.77 -3.18 -6.24
C VAL A 127 -2.47 -3.79 -7.62
N LEU A 128 -3.27 -4.76 -8.09
CA LEU A 128 -3.10 -5.28 -9.45
C LEU A 128 -3.39 -4.22 -10.52
N ARG A 129 -4.38 -3.35 -10.30
CA ARG A 129 -4.68 -2.22 -11.18
C ARG A 129 -3.51 -1.23 -11.23
N SER A 130 -2.90 -0.94 -10.08
CA SER A 130 -1.69 -0.12 -9.97
C SER A 130 -0.52 -0.68 -10.78
N MET A 131 -0.28 -2.00 -10.71
CA MET A 131 0.75 -2.66 -11.51
C MET A 131 0.49 -2.56 -13.01
N LYS A 132 -0.77 -2.67 -13.44
CA LYS A 132 -1.17 -2.58 -14.85
C LYS A 132 -1.04 -1.15 -15.39
N GLU A 133 -1.35 -0.14 -14.58
CA GLU A 133 -1.21 1.26 -14.96
C GLU A 133 0.26 1.69 -15.07
N HIS A 134 1.10 1.17 -14.17
CA HIS A 134 2.51 1.56 -14.07
C HIS A 134 3.48 0.41 -14.41
N PRO A 135 3.38 -0.21 -15.60
CA PRO A 135 4.20 -1.36 -15.93
C PRO A 135 5.69 -1.01 -15.91
N GLY A 136 6.05 0.19 -16.38
CA GLY A 136 7.43 0.65 -16.45
C GLY A 136 8.02 1.24 -15.17
N HIS A 137 7.25 1.38 -14.08
CA HIS A 137 7.75 2.01 -12.85
C HIS A 137 8.25 0.96 -11.84
N PRO A 138 9.57 0.79 -11.66
CA PRO A 138 10.10 -0.33 -10.88
C PRO A 138 9.69 -0.27 -9.41
N GLY A 139 9.53 0.94 -8.89
CA GLY A 139 9.10 1.16 -7.51
C GLY A 139 7.67 0.71 -7.22
N VAL A 140 6.78 0.74 -8.22
CA VAL A 140 5.39 0.25 -8.08
C VAL A 140 5.40 -1.27 -8.14
N GLN A 141 6.03 -1.83 -9.17
CA GLN A 141 6.10 -3.29 -9.38
C GLN A 141 6.67 -4.01 -8.16
N ASP A 142 7.81 -3.55 -7.62
CA ASP A 142 8.44 -4.18 -6.46
C ASP A 142 7.57 -4.17 -5.20
N ARG A 143 6.94 -3.03 -4.92
CA ARG A 143 6.13 -2.83 -3.70
C ARG A 143 4.78 -3.51 -3.80
N ALA A 144 4.20 -3.56 -5.00
CA ALA A 144 3.02 -4.35 -5.27
C ALA A 144 3.32 -5.85 -5.08
N CYS A 145 4.44 -6.36 -5.60
CA CYS A 145 4.87 -7.74 -5.34
C CYS A 145 5.10 -8.00 -3.84
N PHE A 146 5.58 -7.00 -3.09
CA PHE A 146 5.78 -7.13 -1.64
C PHE A 146 4.45 -7.30 -0.92
N PHE A 147 3.47 -6.44 -1.23
CA PHE A 147 2.12 -6.55 -0.72
C PHE A 147 1.48 -7.89 -1.08
N LEU A 148 1.52 -8.29 -2.35
CA LEU A 148 0.91 -9.55 -2.78
C LEU A 148 1.57 -10.75 -2.09
N LEU A 149 2.89 -10.74 -1.95
CA LEU A 149 3.60 -11.81 -1.22
C LEU A 149 3.21 -11.89 0.26
N ALA A 150 3.03 -10.74 0.94
CA ALA A 150 2.58 -10.71 2.32
C ALA A 150 1.18 -11.30 2.52
N MET A 151 0.35 -11.26 1.48
CA MET A 151 -1.02 -11.77 1.51
C MET A 151 -1.13 -13.26 1.13
N THR A 152 -0.08 -13.91 0.63
CA THR A 152 -0.21 -15.31 0.12
C THR A 152 -0.44 -16.36 1.20
N GLU A 153 -0.12 -16.07 2.47
CA GLU A 153 -0.42 -17.00 3.58
C GLU A 153 -1.89 -16.91 4.02
N PHE A 154 -2.63 -15.89 3.54
CA PHE A 154 -4.03 -15.69 3.86
C PHE A 154 -4.92 -16.27 2.75
N SER A 155 -5.59 -17.38 3.04
CA SER A 155 -6.38 -18.14 2.05
C SER A 155 -7.40 -17.28 1.27
N PRO A 156 -8.22 -16.39 1.89
CA PRO A 156 -9.13 -15.54 1.13
C PRO A 156 -8.43 -14.61 0.13
N ALA A 157 -7.21 -14.16 0.44
CA ALA A 157 -6.43 -13.35 -0.49
C ALA A 157 -5.94 -14.18 -1.67
N VAL A 158 -5.48 -15.41 -1.46
CA VAL A 158 -5.07 -16.31 -2.55
C VAL A 158 -6.25 -16.59 -3.49
N VAL A 159 -7.45 -16.82 -2.96
CA VAL A 159 -8.67 -16.97 -3.77
C VAL A 159 -8.92 -15.71 -4.61
N SER A 160 -8.89 -14.53 -3.97
CA SER A 160 -9.09 -13.25 -4.68
C SER A 160 -8.03 -12.98 -5.75
N MET A 161 -6.76 -13.35 -5.51
CA MET A 161 -5.68 -13.24 -6.49
C MET A 161 -5.92 -14.11 -7.72
N ARG A 162 -6.41 -15.35 -7.52
CA ARG A 162 -6.74 -16.26 -8.64
C ARG A 162 -7.92 -15.73 -9.46
N GLU A 163 -8.98 -15.29 -8.80
CA GLU A 163 -10.17 -14.72 -9.47
C GLU A 163 -9.83 -13.49 -10.34
N LYS A 164 -8.76 -12.76 -9.97
CA LYS A 164 -8.30 -11.56 -10.66
C LYS A 164 -7.13 -11.80 -11.61
N ASP A 165 -6.76 -13.05 -11.87
CA ASP A 165 -5.64 -13.45 -12.72
C ASP A 165 -4.32 -12.76 -12.33
N ALA A 166 -4.04 -12.71 -11.02
CA ALA A 166 -2.85 -12.06 -10.48
C ALA A 166 -1.55 -12.65 -11.05
N LEU A 167 -1.52 -13.95 -11.33
CA LEU A 167 -0.33 -14.63 -11.85
C LEU A 167 0.11 -14.06 -13.21
N SER A 168 -0.85 -13.78 -14.10
CA SER A 168 -0.57 -13.13 -15.39
C SER A 168 0.08 -11.76 -15.19
N VAL A 169 -0.51 -10.92 -14.33
CA VAL A 169 0.01 -9.57 -14.02
C VAL A 169 1.41 -9.61 -13.41
N VAL A 170 1.64 -10.55 -12.49
CA VAL A 170 2.95 -10.69 -11.82
C VAL A 170 4.01 -11.22 -12.79
N ARG A 171 3.66 -12.14 -13.71
CA ARG A 171 4.60 -12.59 -14.75
C ARG A 171 5.00 -11.45 -15.69
N ASP A 172 4.05 -10.58 -16.04
CA ASP A 172 4.32 -9.38 -16.85
C ASP A 172 5.25 -8.38 -16.15
N ALA A 173 5.37 -8.44 -14.81
CA ALA A 173 6.30 -7.63 -14.05
C ALA A 173 7.77 -8.12 -14.13
N ARG A 174 8.04 -9.31 -14.72
CA ARG A 174 9.43 -9.78 -14.94
C ARG A 174 10.20 -8.78 -15.79
N GLY A 175 11.42 -8.48 -15.36
CA GLY A 175 12.27 -7.47 -15.99
C GLY A 175 11.82 -6.02 -15.78
N ARG A 176 10.69 -5.79 -15.08
CA ARG A 176 10.16 -4.45 -14.75
C ARG A 176 10.34 -4.10 -13.27
N VAL A 177 10.57 -5.08 -12.40
CA VAL A 177 11.02 -4.86 -11.02
C VAL A 177 12.50 -4.41 -10.98
N PRO A 178 12.95 -3.69 -9.94
CA PRO A 178 14.32 -3.20 -9.84
C PRO A 178 15.35 -4.34 -9.89
N ALA A 179 16.54 -4.07 -10.44
CA ALA A 179 17.62 -5.05 -10.56
C ALA A 179 18.19 -5.56 -9.22
N LYS A 180 17.81 -4.93 -8.09
CA LYS A 180 18.25 -5.36 -6.76
C LYS A 180 17.78 -6.80 -6.49
N GLU A 181 18.69 -7.62 -5.98
CA GLU A 181 18.46 -9.05 -5.78
C GLU A 181 17.19 -9.34 -4.98
N LEU A 182 16.94 -8.59 -3.89
CA LEU A 182 15.76 -8.76 -3.05
C LEU A 182 14.44 -8.57 -3.81
N ALA A 183 14.37 -7.65 -4.78
CA ALA A 183 13.16 -7.44 -5.59
C ALA A 183 12.92 -8.61 -6.55
N GLN A 184 13.99 -9.10 -7.18
CA GLN A 184 13.91 -10.24 -8.08
C GLN A 184 13.49 -11.51 -7.31
N GLN A 185 14.11 -11.77 -6.15
CA GLN A 185 13.77 -12.89 -5.29
C GLN A 185 12.30 -12.85 -4.84
N ARG A 186 11.81 -11.66 -4.46
CA ARG A 186 10.41 -11.46 -4.07
C ARG A 186 9.44 -11.76 -5.21
N LEU A 187 9.73 -11.25 -6.40
CA LEU A 187 8.91 -11.51 -7.59
C LEU A 187 8.82 -13.01 -7.88
N GLU A 188 9.97 -13.68 -7.94
CA GLU A 188 10.02 -15.12 -8.24
C GLU A 188 9.38 -15.96 -7.12
N ALA A 189 9.55 -15.57 -5.85
CA ALA A 189 8.86 -16.24 -4.74
C ALA A 189 7.33 -16.12 -4.86
N LEU A 190 6.83 -14.95 -5.25
CA LEU A 190 5.40 -14.72 -5.47
C LEU A 190 4.86 -15.57 -6.63
N ILE A 191 5.56 -15.59 -7.78
CA ILE A 191 5.19 -16.42 -8.94
C ILE A 191 5.11 -17.89 -8.54
N ASN A 192 6.16 -18.42 -7.90
CA ASN A 192 6.22 -19.81 -7.47
C ASN A 192 5.08 -20.19 -6.51
N ARG A 193 4.67 -19.27 -5.62
CA ARG A 193 3.54 -19.50 -4.70
C ARG A 193 2.23 -19.57 -5.48
N LEU A 194 1.96 -18.60 -6.34
CA LEU A 194 0.72 -18.56 -7.13
C LEU A 194 0.59 -19.76 -8.07
N GLU A 195 1.69 -20.23 -8.67
CA GLU A 195 1.70 -21.43 -9.53
C GLU A 195 1.37 -22.72 -8.75
N LYS A 196 1.93 -22.90 -7.55
CA LYS A 196 1.62 -24.05 -6.68
C LYS A 196 0.14 -24.09 -6.30
N GLU A 197 -0.41 -22.91 -6.05
CA GLU A 197 -1.81 -22.72 -5.70
C GLU A 197 -2.73 -23.11 -6.88
N GLU A 198 -2.41 -22.70 -8.11
CA GLU A 198 -3.14 -23.14 -9.31
C GLU A 198 -3.06 -24.64 -9.56
N GLY A 199 -1.86 -25.24 -9.43
CA GLY A 199 -1.63 -26.67 -9.66
C GLY A 199 -2.29 -27.59 -8.61
N SER A 200 -2.44 -27.13 -7.37
CA SER A 200 -3.04 -27.91 -6.28
C SER A 200 -4.53 -28.23 -6.48
N ASN A 201 -5.21 -27.55 -7.40
CA ASN A 201 -6.62 -27.79 -7.71
C ASN A 201 -6.88 -28.98 -8.66
N TRP A 202 -5.84 -29.66 -9.17
CA TRP A 202 -6.01 -30.87 -10.00
C TRP A 202 -6.71 -32.03 -9.25
N PHE A 203 -6.62 -32.07 -7.92
CA PHE A 203 -7.18 -33.16 -7.10
C PHE A 203 -8.57 -32.88 -6.49
N LYS A 204 -9.20 -31.73 -6.76
CA LYS A 204 -10.52 -31.36 -6.19
C LYS A 204 -11.68 -31.34 -7.19
N ARG A 205 -11.52 -31.98 -8.36
CA ARG A 205 -12.64 -32.31 -9.26
C ARG A 205 -12.80 -33.84 -9.33
N LYS A 206 -13.57 -34.40 -8.42
CA LYS A 206 -14.29 -35.66 -8.58
C LYS A 206 -15.69 -35.50 -7.99
#